data_AF-A0AAX4JMK8-F1
#
_entry.id   AF-A0AAX4JMK8-F1
#
_cell.length_a   1.000
_cell.length_b   1.000
_cell.length_c   1.000
_cell.angle_alpha   90.00
_cell.angle_beta   90.00
_cell.angle_gamma   90.00
#
_symmetry.space_group_name_H-M   'P 1'
#
loop_
_entity.id
_entity.type
_entity.pdbx_description
1 polymer ?
#
loop_
_entity_poly.entity_id
_entity_poly.type
_entity_poly.pdbx_seq_one_letter_code
_entity_poly.pdbx_strand_id
1 'polypeptide(L)'
;MAPKKEVKEKQVKGDEAEEMVLNYMKETNRPFANADVSANLKNRVPKAAAVKVLATLAEKGQLTVKPYGKQLIYLYNQSLLDVLDPAALASVDAEIKETKDELEEKRKLLKNLQSELASKEALPKTKDLSFEIKRIQAENEITLKALSPFRGTADGEAAVNPLSAEETKKIDVEFAKWRKEWVDRRRVYKDLLGMLTEGGQIDNVASFEEDQGINPDDDDAKEVEQGEFVKIPLKAIAGATRKPASVQKAVNGSNGNAGPGPKRAASNAVSESPEKNSEEGSKKKKAKKA
;
A
#
# COMPACT_ATOMS: atom_id res chain seq x y z
N MET A 1 -7.41 33.30 1.40
CA MET A 1 -6.35 32.88 2.33
C MET A 1 -5.02 33.29 1.70
N ALA A 2 -4.39 34.36 2.21
CA ALA A 2 -3.18 34.92 1.62
C ALA A 2 -1.99 33.95 1.78
N PRO A 3 -1.12 33.79 0.77
CA PRO A 3 0.02 32.88 0.85
C PRO A 3 1.01 33.37 1.92
N LYS A 4 1.44 32.44 2.77
CA LYS A 4 2.41 32.68 3.85
C LYS A 4 3.70 33.26 3.26
N LYS A 5 4.08 34.43 3.75
CA LYS A 5 5.31 35.15 3.43
C LYS A 5 6.50 34.25 3.78
N GLU A 6 7.25 33.82 2.78
CA GLU A 6 8.52 33.11 2.98
C GLU A 6 9.42 33.96 3.89
N VAL A 7 10.07 33.29 4.85
CA VAL A 7 11.00 33.92 5.79
C VAL A 7 12.16 34.47 4.98
N LYS A 8 12.13 35.79 4.70
CA LYS A 8 13.23 36.50 4.05
C LYS A 8 14.43 36.43 4.98
N GLU A 9 15.43 35.66 4.58
CA GLU A 9 16.74 35.67 5.23
C GLU A 9 17.30 37.10 5.24
N LYS A 10 18.07 37.45 6.29
CA LYS A 10 18.55 38.81 6.52
C LYS A 10 19.29 39.32 5.27
N GLN A 11 18.88 40.49 4.79
CA GLN A 11 19.52 41.16 3.66
C GLN A 11 20.89 41.67 4.07
N VAL A 12 21.90 41.30 3.30
CA VAL A 12 23.28 41.71 3.49
C VAL A 12 23.51 43.01 2.70
N LYS A 13 24.25 43.96 3.26
CA LYS A 13 24.44 45.30 2.68
C LYS A 13 25.92 45.64 2.60
N GLY A 14 26.28 46.48 1.63
CA GLY A 14 27.63 47.03 1.50
C GLY A 14 28.67 45.96 1.18
N ASP A 15 29.84 46.07 1.81
CA ASP A 15 31.02 45.24 1.55
C ASP A 15 30.76 43.74 1.76
N GLU A 16 29.93 43.38 2.75
CA GLU A 16 29.54 41.99 3.00
C GLU A 16 28.76 41.38 1.82
N ALA A 17 27.99 42.21 1.09
CA ALA A 17 27.28 41.75 -0.11
C ALA A 17 28.23 41.60 -1.30
N GLU A 18 29.27 42.42 -1.39
CA GLU A 18 30.32 42.29 -2.41
C GLU A 18 31.11 41.00 -2.22
N GLU A 19 31.57 40.74 -0.99
CA GLU A 19 32.32 39.52 -0.65
C GLU A 19 31.48 38.26 -0.88
N MET A 20 30.20 38.28 -0.48
CA MET A 20 29.29 37.14 -0.70
C MET A 20 29.09 36.85 -2.20
N VAL A 21 28.88 37.88 -3.02
CA VAL A 21 28.73 37.72 -4.47
C VAL A 21 30.03 37.24 -5.10
N LEU A 22 31.17 37.78 -4.68
CA LEU A 22 32.49 37.38 -5.18
C LEU A 22 32.79 35.91 -4.85
N ASN A 23 32.60 35.50 -3.61
CA ASN A 23 32.81 34.11 -3.17
C ASN A 23 31.89 33.16 -3.93
N TYR A 24 30.61 33.51 -4.08
CA TYR A 24 29.67 32.70 -4.86
C TYR A 24 30.09 32.57 -6.34
N MET A 25 30.49 33.66 -6.99
CA MET A 25 30.98 33.65 -8.38
C MET A 25 32.26 32.81 -8.52
N LYS A 26 33.16 32.86 -7.53
CA LYS A 26 34.41 32.09 -7.51
C LYS A 26 34.15 30.60 -7.32
N GLU A 27 33.30 30.21 -6.38
CA GLU A 27 32.96 28.81 -6.09
C GLU A 27 32.23 28.15 -7.26
N THR A 28 31.28 28.86 -7.86
CA THR A 28 30.47 28.29 -8.95
C THR A 28 31.17 28.33 -10.30
N ASN A 29 32.10 29.29 -10.49
CA ASN A 29 32.88 29.54 -11.70
C ASN A 29 32.08 29.40 -13.01
N ARG A 30 30.84 29.90 -13.01
CA ARG A 30 29.90 29.87 -14.15
C ARG A 30 29.47 31.28 -14.52
N PRO A 31 29.18 31.57 -15.81
CA PRO A 31 28.67 32.87 -16.21
C PRO A 31 27.21 33.04 -15.77
N PHE A 32 26.88 34.17 -15.15
CA PHE A 32 25.52 34.47 -14.68
C PHE A 32 25.08 35.89 -15.03
N ALA A 33 23.77 36.09 -15.19
CA ALA A 33 23.18 37.42 -15.27
C ALA A 33 22.81 37.95 -13.87
N ASN A 34 22.61 39.25 -13.77
CA ASN A 34 22.36 39.98 -12.51
C ASN A 34 21.14 39.43 -11.75
N ALA A 35 20.11 39.01 -12.50
CA ALA A 35 18.90 38.41 -11.92
C ALA A 35 19.18 37.04 -11.31
N ASP A 36 19.97 36.21 -11.99
CA ASP A 36 20.29 34.84 -11.57
C ASP A 36 21.13 34.83 -10.30
N VAL A 37 22.11 35.75 -10.20
CA VAL A 37 22.93 35.90 -8.99
C VAL A 37 22.06 36.20 -7.76
N SER A 38 21.11 37.13 -7.90
CA SER A 38 20.19 37.45 -6.79
C SER A 38 19.26 36.29 -6.42
N ALA A 39 18.83 35.49 -7.40
CA ALA A 39 17.98 34.32 -7.18
C ALA A 39 18.75 33.17 -6.51
N ASN A 40 19.97 32.88 -6.97
CA ASN A 40 20.82 31.81 -6.45
C ASN A 40 21.29 32.11 -5.01
N LEU A 41 21.50 33.39 -4.69
CA LEU A 41 21.75 33.86 -3.33
C LEU A 41 20.48 33.98 -2.47
N LYS A 42 19.35 33.40 -2.90
CA LYS A 42 18.06 33.40 -2.19
C LYS A 42 17.59 34.79 -1.76
N ASN A 43 17.83 35.81 -2.59
CA ASN A 43 17.55 37.22 -2.31
C ASN A 43 18.24 37.80 -1.07
N ARG A 44 19.34 37.20 -0.58
CA ARG A 44 20.20 37.83 0.43
C ARG A 44 20.81 39.14 -0.05
N VAL A 45 21.13 39.19 -1.34
CA VAL A 45 21.45 40.42 -2.06
C VAL A 45 20.26 40.74 -2.99
N PRO A 46 19.50 41.83 -2.73
CA PRO A 46 18.39 42.22 -3.57
C PRO A 46 18.83 42.49 -5.01
N LYS A 47 17.97 42.24 -5.99
CA LYS A 47 18.27 42.44 -7.44
C LYS A 47 18.89 43.80 -7.76
N ALA A 48 18.37 44.89 -7.18
CA ALA A 48 18.92 46.23 -7.40
C ALA A 48 20.31 46.43 -6.80
N ALA A 49 20.61 45.77 -5.66
CA ALA A 49 21.93 45.79 -5.05
C ALA A 49 22.91 44.90 -5.83
N ALA A 50 22.46 43.73 -6.29
CA ALA A 50 23.28 42.80 -7.09
C ALA A 50 23.78 43.45 -8.40
N VAL A 51 22.94 44.25 -9.07
CA VAL A 51 23.36 45.01 -10.27
C VAL A 51 24.54 45.95 -9.94
N LYS A 52 24.47 46.66 -8.82
CA LYS A 52 25.53 47.59 -8.41
C LYS A 52 26.79 46.85 -7.99
N VAL A 53 26.65 45.85 -7.12
CA VAL A 53 27.77 45.03 -6.63
C VAL A 53 28.51 44.35 -7.78
N LEU A 54 27.81 43.75 -8.74
CA LEU A 54 28.43 43.11 -9.89
C LEU A 54 29.15 44.11 -10.80
N ALA A 55 28.61 45.32 -10.96
CA ALA A 55 29.30 46.39 -11.68
C ALA A 55 30.57 46.83 -10.94
N THR A 56 30.51 47.07 -9.63
CA THR A 56 31.68 47.42 -8.81
C THR A 56 32.77 46.32 -8.87
N LEU A 57 32.38 45.05 -8.77
CA LEU A 57 33.32 43.92 -8.84
C LEU A 57 33.94 43.76 -10.25
N ALA A 58 33.20 44.12 -11.30
CA ALA A 58 33.73 44.17 -12.66
C ALA A 58 34.72 45.34 -12.85
N GLU A 59 34.43 46.52 -12.29
CA GLU A 59 35.34 47.68 -12.29
C GLU A 59 36.63 47.39 -11.51
N LYS A 60 36.55 46.66 -10.39
CA LYS A 60 37.70 46.18 -9.61
C LYS A 60 38.52 45.10 -10.34
N GLY A 61 38.08 44.64 -11.52
CA GLY A 61 38.76 43.62 -12.31
C GLY A 61 38.64 42.19 -11.76
N GLN A 62 37.83 41.98 -10.72
CA GLN A 62 37.59 40.66 -10.13
C GLN A 62 36.59 39.83 -10.94
N LEU A 63 35.65 40.50 -11.62
CA LEU A 63 34.73 39.89 -12.57
C LEU A 63 34.99 40.40 -13.98
N THR A 64 34.81 39.53 -14.96
CA THR A 64 34.75 39.89 -16.37
C THR A 64 33.28 40.09 -16.76
N VAL A 65 32.96 41.24 -17.35
CA VAL A 65 31.61 41.54 -17.84
C VAL A 65 31.56 41.51 -19.35
N LYS A 66 30.55 40.85 -19.91
CA LYS A 66 30.27 40.86 -21.35
C LYS A 66 28.81 41.23 -21.62
N PRO A 67 28.54 42.26 -22.43
CA PRO A 67 27.19 42.61 -22.82
C PRO A 67 26.65 41.62 -23.87
N TYR A 68 25.44 41.14 -23.64
CA TYR A 68 24.66 40.33 -24.58
C TYR A 68 23.29 40.98 -24.76
N GLY A 69 23.18 41.85 -25.77
CA GLY A 69 21.98 42.65 -26.01
C GLY A 69 21.66 43.56 -24.82
N LYS A 70 20.51 43.34 -24.17
CA LYS A 70 20.08 44.08 -22.98
C LYS A 70 20.59 43.52 -21.66
N GLN A 71 21.17 42.31 -21.67
CA GLN A 71 21.64 41.64 -20.46
C GLN A 71 23.16 41.73 -20.35
N LEU A 72 23.66 41.85 -19.11
CA LEU A 72 25.08 41.77 -18.81
C LEU A 72 25.35 40.41 -18.18
N ILE A 73 26.35 39.70 -18.71
CA ILE A 73 26.80 38.42 -18.16
C ILE A 73 28.11 38.67 -17.44
N TYR A 74 28.17 38.24 -16.18
CA TYR A 74 29.34 38.34 -15.32
C TYR A 74 29.93 36.95 -15.11
N LEU A 75 31.25 36.86 -15.12
CA LEU A 75 32.02 35.66 -14.82
C LEU A 75 33.20 36.05 -13.94
N TYR A 76 33.63 35.16 -13.04
CA TYR A 76 34.87 35.36 -12.30
C TYR A 76 36.06 35.48 -13.26
N ASN A 77 36.95 36.44 -13.01
CA ASN A 77 38.08 36.66 -13.91
C ASN A 77 39.02 35.44 -13.89
N GLN A 78 39.03 34.67 -14.99
CA GLN A 78 39.83 33.45 -15.11
C GLN A 78 41.34 33.72 -15.05
N SER A 79 41.76 34.95 -15.34
CA SER A 79 43.18 35.34 -15.25
C SER A 79 43.69 35.37 -13.80
N LEU A 80 42.79 35.38 -12.82
CA LEU A 80 43.13 35.30 -11.40
C LEU A 80 43.27 33.85 -10.90
N LEU A 81 43.01 32.86 -11.75
CA LEU A 81 43.17 31.44 -11.43
C LEU A 81 44.57 30.97 -11.87
N ASP A 82 45.17 30.12 -11.05
CA ASP A 82 46.47 29.54 -11.37
C ASP A 82 46.36 28.60 -12.57
N VAL A 83 47.25 28.81 -13.55
CA VAL A 83 47.39 27.92 -14.71
C VAL A 83 48.45 26.89 -14.37
N LEU A 84 48.03 25.64 -14.18
CA LEU A 84 48.96 24.53 -13.96
C LEU A 84 49.73 24.20 -15.24
N ASP A 85 50.98 23.80 -15.08
CA ASP A 85 51.77 23.24 -16.17
C ASP A 85 51.28 21.82 -16.54
N PRO A 86 51.60 21.32 -17.75
CA PRO A 86 51.14 20.00 -18.19
C PRO A 86 51.57 18.84 -17.30
N ALA A 87 52.72 18.93 -16.61
CA ALA A 87 53.19 17.87 -15.73
C ALA A 87 52.42 17.87 -14.40
N ALA A 88 52.17 19.05 -13.82
CA ALA A 88 51.30 19.17 -12.66
C ALA A 88 49.85 18.72 -12.96
N LEU A 89 49.33 19.03 -14.14
CA LEU A 89 48.00 18.57 -14.56
C LEU A 89 47.93 17.04 -14.65
N ALA A 90 48.95 16.40 -15.21
CA ALA A 90 49.03 14.94 -15.28
C ALA A 90 49.11 14.29 -13.88
N SER A 91 49.80 14.93 -12.92
CA SER A 91 49.84 14.47 -11.52
C SER A 91 48.45 14.52 -10.88
N VAL A 92 47.73 15.63 -11.04
CA VAL A 92 46.37 15.80 -10.50
C VAL A 92 45.40 14.81 -11.15
N ASP A 93 45.51 14.57 -12.46
CA ASP A 93 44.69 13.56 -13.15
C ASP A 93 44.95 12.14 -12.61
N ALA A 94 46.19 11.82 -12.26
CA ALA A 94 46.53 10.55 -11.63
C ALA A 94 45.92 10.43 -10.23
N GLU A 95 46.02 11.46 -9.40
CA GLU A 95 45.40 11.51 -8.06
C GLU A 95 43.87 11.42 -8.12
N ILE A 96 43.24 12.10 -9.08
CA ILE A 96 41.79 12.03 -9.32
C ILE A 96 41.40 10.59 -9.68
N LYS A 97 42.19 9.92 -10.51
CA LYS A 97 41.92 8.54 -10.91
C LYS A 97 42.05 7.59 -9.71
N GLU A 98 43.14 7.68 -8.96
CA GLU A 98 43.36 6.88 -7.75
C GLU A 98 42.23 7.07 -6.74
N THR A 99 41.88 8.32 -6.44
CA THR A 99 40.80 8.64 -5.49
C THR A 99 39.44 8.12 -5.97
N LYS A 100 39.18 8.14 -7.29
CA LYS A 100 37.94 7.57 -7.86
C LYS A 100 37.89 6.06 -7.74
N ASP A 101 39.02 5.39 -7.99
CA ASP A 101 39.13 3.94 -7.88
C ASP A 101 38.93 3.51 -6.42
N GLU A 102 39.59 4.16 -5.46
CA GLU A 102 39.38 3.93 -4.03
C GLU A 102 37.91 4.16 -3.61
N LEU A 103 37.29 5.24 -4.10
CA LEU A 103 35.90 5.55 -3.80
C LEU A 103 34.93 4.50 -4.34
N GLU A 104 35.20 3.93 -5.52
CA GLU A 104 34.44 2.79 -6.03
C GLU A 104 34.58 1.55 -5.15
N GLU A 105 35.80 1.22 -4.72
CA GLU A 105 36.06 0.08 -3.84
C GLU A 105 35.35 0.24 -2.49
N LYS A 106 35.45 1.42 -1.87
CA LYS A 106 34.75 1.71 -0.61
C LYS A 106 33.23 1.64 -0.77
N ARG A 107 32.68 2.12 -1.90
CA ARG A 107 31.24 1.99 -2.20
C ARG A 107 30.80 0.54 -2.33
N LYS A 108 31.60 -0.30 -3.01
CA LYS A 108 31.33 -1.75 -3.14
C LYS A 108 31.36 -2.42 -1.76
N LEU A 109 32.38 -2.12 -0.95
CA LEU A 109 32.50 -2.64 0.42
C LEU A 109 31.32 -2.23 1.30
N LEU A 110 30.91 -0.95 1.24
CA LEU A 110 29.77 -0.42 1.99
C LEU A 110 28.49 -1.18 1.62
N LYS A 111 28.22 -1.36 0.32
CA LYS A 111 27.05 -2.10 -0.15
C LYS A 111 27.04 -3.55 0.37
N ASN A 112 28.20 -4.22 0.36
CA ASN A 112 28.33 -5.58 0.88
C ASN A 112 28.07 -5.62 2.39
N LEU A 113 28.69 -4.73 3.17
CA LEU A 113 28.48 -4.62 4.62
C LEU A 113 27.02 -4.31 4.98
N GLN A 114 26.35 -3.44 4.22
CA GLN A 114 24.92 -3.18 4.39
C GLN A 114 24.07 -4.42 4.15
N SER A 115 24.39 -5.21 3.13
CA SER A 115 23.68 -6.47 2.85
C SER A 115 23.88 -7.51 3.96
N GLU A 116 25.10 -7.64 4.49
CA GLU A 116 25.40 -8.52 5.61
C GLU A 116 24.70 -8.08 6.89
N LEU A 117 24.68 -6.77 7.16
CA LEU A 117 24.00 -6.19 8.31
C LEU A 117 22.49 -6.45 8.21
N ALA A 118 21.87 -6.18 7.06
CA ALA A 118 20.46 -6.44 6.84
C ALA A 118 20.13 -7.94 7.03
N SER A 119 20.98 -8.85 6.53
CA SER A 119 20.80 -10.29 6.75
C SER A 119 20.91 -10.69 8.22
N LYS A 120 21.79 -10.04 8.99
CA LYS A 120 21.97 -10.32 10.43
C LYS A 120 20.85 -9.72 11.27
N GLU A 121 20.35 -8.54 10.92
CA GLU A 121 19.23 -7.89 11.61
C GLU A 121 17.88 -8.54 11.34
N ALA A 122 17.72 -9.24 10.21
CA ALA A 122 16.53 -10.05 9.94
C ALA A 122 16.39 -11.23 10.93
N LEU A 123 17.48 -11.66 11.55
CA LEU A 123 17.48 -12.72 12.55
C LEU A 123 17.14 -12.16 13.94
N PRO A 124 16.31 -12.85 14.73
CA PRO A 124 16.06 -12.45 16.10
C PRO A 124 17.36 -12.51 16.92
N LYS A 125 17.51 -11.58 17.85
CA LYS A 125 18.65 -11.56 18.77
C LYS A 125 18.64 -12.84 19.61
N THR A 126 19.81 -13.42 19.87
CA THR A 126 19.95 -14.69 20.62
C THR A 126 19.29 -14.64 22.00
N LYS A 127 19.31 -13.47 22.67
CA LYS A 127 18.66 -13.27 23.98
C LYS A 127 17.13 -13.42 23.90
N ASP A 128 16.53 -12.92 22.81
CA ASP A 128 15.09 -12.89 22.60
C ASP A 128 14.56 -14.20 22.01
N LEU A 129 15.42 -14.98 21.35
CA LEU A 129 15.08 -16.26 20.74
C LEU A 129 14.47 -17.25 21.76
N SER A 130 15.03 -17.30 22.98
CA SER A 130 14.53 -18.21 24.03
C SER A 130 13.11 -17.86 24.50
N PHE A 131 12.77 -16.57 24.54
CA PHE A 131 11.43 -16.10 24.87
C PHE A 131 10.45 -16.39 23.73
N GLU A 132 10.88 -16.12 22.49
CA GLU A 132 10.06 -16.34 21.30
C GLU A 132 9.73 -17.82 21.08
N ILE A 133 10.70 -18.72 21.31
CA ILE A 133 10.47 -20.17 21.27
C ILE A 133 9.41 -20.57 22.30
N LYS A 134 9.53 -20.10 23.55
CA LYS A 134 8.53 -20.40 24.61
C LYS A 134 7.14 -19.88 24.25
N ARG A 135 7.07 -18.68 23.66
CA ARG A 135 5.82 -18.07 23.18
C ARG A 135 5.15 -18.94 22.11
N ILE A 136 5.90 -19.31 21.07
CA ILE A 136 5.40 -20.15 19.97
C ILE A 136 5.01 -21.55 20.49
N GLN A 137 5.77 -22.11 21.42
CA GLN A 137 5.41 -23.39 22.05
C GLN A 137 4.08 -23.31 22.80
N ALA A 138 3.86 -22.26 23.59
CA ALA A 138 2.59 -22.04 24.27
C ALA A 138 1.42 -21.83 23.28
N GLU A 139 1.64 -21.05 22.21
CA GLU A 139 0.64 -20.86 21.14
C GLU A 139 0.30 -22.19 20.44
N ASN A 140 1.30 -23.02 20.17
CA ASN A 140 1.10 -24.35 19.60
C ASN A 140 0.33 -25.26 20.56
N GLU A 141 0.64 -25.27 21.85
CA GLU A 141 -0.11 -26.07 22.84
C GLU A 141 -1.57 -25.65 22.92
N ILE A 142 -1.86 -24.36 22.94
CA ILE A 142 -3.24 -23.84 22.94
C ILE A 142 -3.96 -24.26 21.65
N THR A 143 -3.31 -24.10 20.50
CA THR A 143 -3.88 -24.47 19.20
C THR A 143 -4.14 -25.98 19.11
N LEU A 144 -3.21 -26.80 19.59
CA LEU A 144 -3.36 -28.26 19.61
C LEU A 144 -4.48 -28.71 20.55
N LYS A 145 -4.62 -28.09 21.73
CA LYS A 145 -5.76 -28.34 22.63
C LYS A 145 -7.08 -27.94 21.99
N ALA A 146 -7.14 -26.81 21.28
CA ALA A 146 -8.34 -26.40 20.57
C ALA A 146 -8.69 -27.35 19.40
N LEU A 147 -7.69 -27.96 18.77
CA LEU A 147 -7.88 -28.92 17.67
C LEU A 147 -8.13 -30.36 18.14
N SER A 148 -7.87 -30.69 19.41
CA SER A 148 -8.00 -32.06 19.91
C SER A 148 -9.40 -32.67 19.75
N PRO A 149 -10.54 -31.93 19.86
CA PRO A 149 -11.86 -32.50 19.64
C PRO A 149 -12.17 -32.81 18.16
N PHE A 150 -11.45 -32.17 17.24
CA PHE A 150 -11.65 -32.28 15.79
C PHE A 150 -10.64 -33.23 15.11
N ARG A 151 -9.59 -33.64 15.83
CA ARG A 151 -8.61 -34.61 15.35
C ARG A 151 -8.97 -35.98 15.92
N GLY A 152 -9.24 -36.95 15.04
CA GLY A 152 -9.36 -38.35 15.44
C GLY A 152 -8.11 -38.80 16.17
N THR A 153 -8.27 -39.60 17.22
CA THR A 153 -7.14 -40.27 17.86
C THR A 153 -6.64 -41.41 16.96
N ALA A 154 -5.45 -41.94 17.25
CA ALA A 154 -4.81 -42.98 16.43
C ALA A 154 -5.67 -44.25 16.23
N ASP A 155 -6.73 -44.44 17.03
CA ASP A 155 -7.57 -45.65 17.05
C ASP A 155 -9.08 -45.38 16.85
N GLY A 156 -9.53 -44.17 16.51
CA GLY A 156 -10.97 -43.94 16.37
C GLY A 156 -11.38 -42.52 15.97
N GLU A 157 -12.50 -42.47 15.24
CA GLU A 157 -13.11 -41.31 14.60
C GLU A 157 -13.14 -40.03 15.45
N ALA A 158 -13.06 -38.87 14.79
CA ALA A 158 -13.14 -37.58 15.45
C ALA A 158 -14.47 -37.43 16.22
N ALA A 159 -14.40 -36.92 17.46
CA ALA A 159 -15.59 -36.70 18.29
C ALA A 159 -16.62 -35.77 17.64
N VAL A 160 -16.15 -34.85 16.78
CA VAL A 160 -16.97 -34.03 15.89
C VAL A 160 -16.31 -33.99 14.53
N ASN A 161 -17.01 -34.45 13.50
CA ASN A 161 -16.57 -34.30 12.12
C ASN A 161 -17.04 -32.93 11.61
N PRO A 162 -16.15 -31.94 11.41
CA PRO A 162 -16.56 -30.65 10.91
C PRO A 162 -17.07 -30.79 9.48
N LEU A 163 -18.34 -30.44 9.25
CA LEU A 163 -18.91 -30.40 7.91
C LEU A 163 -18.10 -29.46 7.03
N SER A 164 -17.87 -29.88 5.78
CA SER A 164 -17.26 -29.01 4.79
C SER A 164 -18.18 -27.82 4.51
N ALA A 165 -17.59 -26.66 4.21
CA ALA A 165 -18.34 -25.49 3.77
C ALA A 165 -19.21 -25.77 2.53
N GLU A 166 -18.87 -26.76 1.72
CA GLU A 166 -19.68 -27.21 0.59
C GLU A 166 -20.90 -28.03 1.02
N GLU A 167 -20.74 -28.87 2.04
CA GLU A 167 -21.82 -29.71 2.57
C GLU A 167 -22.86 -28.86 3.30
N THR A 168 -22.42 -27.90 4.12
CA THR A 168 -23.33 -26.94 4.78
C THR A 168 -24.14 -26.17 3.75
N LYS A 169 -23.52 -25.66 2.67
CA LYS A 169 -24.23 -24.95 1.60
C LYS A 169 -25.26 -25.82 0.90
N LYS A 170 -24.96 -27.10 0.66
CA LYS A 170 -25.92 -28.03 0.05
C LYS A 170 -27.14 -28.21 0.96
N ILE A 171 -26.91 -28.41 2.26
CA ILE A 171 -27.99 -28.52 3.27
C ILE A 171 -28.84 -27.24 3.29
N ASP A 172 -28.23 -26.06 3.29
CA ASP A 172 -28.95 -24.78 3.28
C ASP A 172 -29.86 -24.63 2.03
N VAL A 173 -29.34 -25.01 0.85
CA VAL A 173 -30.09 -24.96 -0.41
C VAL A 173 -31.25 -25.95 -0.40
N GLU A 174 -31.02 -27.18 0.07
CA GLU A 174 -32.06 -28.20 0.18
C GLU A 174 -33.14 -27.79 1.19
N PHE A 175 -32.74 -27.28 2.35
CA PHE A 175 -33.66 -26.77 3.36
C PHE A 175 -34.56 -25.66 2.79
N ALA A 176 -33.96 -24.66 2.12
CA ALA A 176 -34.72 -23.56 1.52
C ALA A 176 -35.69 -24.06 0.44
N LYS A 177 -35.27 -25.02 -0.39
CA LYS A 177 -36.11 -25.63 -1.42
C LYS A 177 -37.32 -26.35 -0.81
N TRP A 178 -37.09 -27.27 0.13
CA TRP A 178 -38.16 -28.09 0.70
C TRP A 178 -39.09 -27.28 1.60
N ARG A 179 -38.57 -26.28 2.33
CA ARG A 179 -39.39 -25.34 3.10
C ARG A 179 -40.34 -24.56 2.18
N LYS A 180 -39.84 -24.04 1.05
CA LYS A 180 -40.68 -23.32 0.08
C LYS A 180 -41.80 -24.21 -0.45
N GLU A 181 -41.46 -25.41 -0.90
CA GLU A 181 -42.44 -26.39 -1.42
C GLU A 181 -43.51 -26.73 -0.39
N TRP A 182 -43.14 -26.93 0.87
CA TRP A 182 -44.08 -27.18 1.95
C TRP A 182 -45.02 -26.00 2.22
N VAL A 183 -44.49 -24.78 2.31
CA VAL A 183 -45.30 -23.56 2.51
C VAL A 183 -46.24 -23.32 1.34
N ASP A 184 -45.75 -23.46 0.10
CA ASP A 184 -46.55 -23.25 -1.10
C ASP A 184 -47.68 -24.29 -1.19
N ARG A 185 -47.41 -25.57 -0.92
CA ARG A 185 -48.44 -26.63 -0.88
C ARG A 185 -49.47 -26.41 0.23
N ARG A 186 -49.02 -26.05 1.44
CA ARG A 186 -49.91 -25.73 2.56
C ARG A 186 -50.81 -24.55 2.21
N ARG A 187 -50.27 -23.53 1.53
CA ARG A 187 -51.06 -22.38 1.05
C ARG A 187 -52.13 -22.81 0.05
N VAL A 188 -51.77 -23.59 -0.97
CA VAL A 188 -52.74 -24.09 -1.97
C VAL A 188 -53.87 -24.86 -1.28
N TYR A 189 -53.53 -25.72 -0.32
CA TYR A 189 -54.52 -26.45 0.46
C TYR A 189 -55.47 -25.51 1.23
N LYS A 190 -54.92 -24.53 1.96
CA LYS A 190 -55.71 -23.54 2.71
C LYS A 190 -56.58 -22.66 1.79
N ASP A 191 -56.07 -22.28 0.63
CA ASP A 191 -56.80 -21.47 -0.35
C ASP A 191 -57.99 -22.28 -0.90
N LEU A 192 -57.79 -23.56 -1.26
CA LEU A 192 -58.87 -24.45 -1.69
C LEU A 192 -59.91 -24.69 -0.60
N LEU A 193 -59.47 -24.94 0.62
CA LEU A 193 -60.34 -25.12 1.77
C LEU A 193 -61.19 -23.87 2.02
N GLY A 194 -60.57 -22.69 1.94
CA GLY A 194 -61.25 -21.39 1.98
C GLY A 194 -62.34 -21.29 0.91
N MET A 195 -62.01 -21.59 -0.35
CA MET A 195 -62.98 -21.57 -1.45
C MET A 195 -64.18 -22.51 -1.23
N LEU A 196 -63.96 -23.72 -0.69
CA LEU A 196 -65.04 -24.67 -0.41
C LEU A 196 -65.90 -24.23 0.78
N THR A 197 -65.31 -23.61 1.79
CA THR A 197 -66.07 -23.04 2.92
C THR A 197 -66.88 -21.81 2.50
N GLU A 198 -66.31 -20.92 1.68
CA GLU A 198 -66.99 -19.73 1.15
C GLU A 198 -68.13 -20.09 0.19
N GLY A 199 -67.95 -21.15 -0.59
CA GLY A 199 -68.98 -21.69 -1.48
C GLY A 199 -70.07 -22.51 -0.78
N GLY A 200 -69.99 -22.69 0.55
CA GLY A 200 -70.96 -23.41 1.36
C GLY A 200 -70.97 -24.93 1.14
N GLN A 201 -69.90 -25.50 0.58
CA GLN A 201 -69.75 -26.95 0.43
C GLN A 201 -69.19 -27.62 1.70
N ILE A 202 -68.54 -26.86 2.58
CA ILE A 202 -68.02 -27.32 3.87
C ILE A 202 -68.47 -26.34 4.96
N ASP A 203 -69.25 -26.84 5.92
CA ASP A 203 -69.71 -26.04 7.08
C ASP A 203 -68.76 -26.11 8.27
N ASN A 204 -68.03 -27.22 8.43
CA ASN A 204 -67.05 -27.43 9.49
C ASN A 204 -65.79 -28.09 8.93
N VAL A 205 -64.68 -27.33 8.97
CA VAL A 205 -63.38 -27.74 8.44
C VAL A 205 -62.80 -28.93 9.19
N ALA A 206 -62.92 -28.96 10.52
CA ALA A 206 -62.30 -30.02 11.33
C ALA A 206 -62.93 -31.39 11.07
N SER A 207 -64.26 -31.45 10.95
CA SER A 207 -64.95 -32.70 10.59
C SER A 207 -64.66 -33.12 9.15
N PHE A 208 -64.54 -32.16 8.22
CA PHE A 208 -64.18 -32.46 6.84
C PHE A 208 -62.76 -33.03 6.73
N GLU A 209 -61.80 -32.47 7.46
CA GLU A 209 -60.42 -32.97 7.51
C GLU A 209 -60.36 -34.38 8.09
N GLU A 210 -61.13 -34.66 9.15
CA GLU A 210 -61.24 -36.00 9.74
C GLU A 210 -61.86 -37.02 8.76
N ASP A 211 -62.97 -36.67 8.10
CA ASP A 211 -63.68 -37.53 7.14
C ASP A 211 -62.82 -37.84 5.90
N GLN A 212 -61.98 -36.88 5.47
CA GLN A 212 -61.06 -37.04 4.33
C GLN A 212 -59.70 -37.63 4.75
N GLY A 213 -59.48 -37.86 6.05
CA GLY A 213 -58.19 -38.36 6.58
C GLY A 213 -57.02 -37.40 6.38
N ILE A 214 -57.28 -36.09 6.37
CA ILE A 214 -56.28 -35.04 6.24
C ILE A 214 -55.74 -34.72 7.64
N ASN A 215 -54.46 -35.00 7.85
CA ASN A 215 -53.80 -34.66 9.10
C ASN A 215 -53.16 -33.27 9.01
N PRO A 216 -53.40 -32.38 9.99
CA PRO A 216 -52.68 -31.11 10.08
C PRO A 216 -51.20 -31.36 10.40
N ASP A 217 -50.38 -30.31 10.25
CA ASP A 217 -48.95 -30.39 10.56
C ASP A 217 -48.72 -30.87 12.00
N ASP A 218 -47.80 -31.82 12.15
CA ASP A 218 -47.40 -32.42 13.42
C ASP A 218 -46.57 -31.44 14.27
N ASP A 219 -46.32 -31.83 15.53
CA ASP A 219 -45.66 -30.95 16.49
C ASP A 219 -44.20 -30.68 16.07
N ASP A 220 -43.53 -31.65 15.45
CA ASP A 220 -42.18 -31.49 14.87
C ASP A 220 -42.17 -30.44 13.75
N ALA A 221 -43.17 -30.46 12.86
CA ALA A 221 -43.30 -29.45 11.83
C ALA A 221 -43.57 -28.05 12.40
N LYS A 222 -44.37 -27.94 13.47
CA LYS A 222 -44.58 -26.66 14.17
C LYS A 222 -43.30 -26.16 14.83
N GLU A 223 -42.48 -27.06 15.40
CA GLU A 223 -41.20 -26.71 16.00
C GLU A 223 -40.21 -26.20 14.95
N VAL A 224 -40.09 -26.88 13.79
CA VAL A 224 -39.24 -26.43 12.67
C VAL A 224 -39.65 -25.05 12.17
N GLU A 225 -40.96 -24.78 12.08
CA GLU A 225 -41.47 -23.46 11.68
C GLU A 225 -41.17 -22.36 12.71
N GLN A 226 -41.13 -22.71 14.00
CA GLN A 226 -40.72 -21.81 15.07
C GLN A 226 -39.20 -21.76 15.27
N GLY A 227 -38.44 -22.55 14.52
CA GLY A 227 -36.99 -22.62 14.60
C GLY A 227 -36.30 -21.34 14.14
N GLU A 228 -35.07 -21.13 14.63
CA GLU A 228 -34.24 -19.96 14.31
C GLU A 228 -33.91 -19.87 12.82
N PHE A 229 -33.77 -21.01 12.13
CA PHE A 229 -33.50 -21.10 10.70
C PHE A 229 -34.65 -20.59 9.81
N VAL A 230 -35.87 -20.49 10.36
CA VAL A 230 -37.06 -19.98 9.66
C VAL A 230 -37.37 -18.53 10.04
N LYS A 231 -37.10 -18.15 11.31
CA LYS A 231 -37.36 -16.80 11.84
C LYS A 231 -36.41 -15.73 11.30
N ILE A 232 -35.22 -16.11 10.82
CA ILE A 232 -34.26 -15.18 10.23
C ILE A 232 -34.56 -15.04 8.72
N PRO A 233 -34.89 -13.83 8.21
CA PRO A 233 -35.09 -13.66 6.78
C PRO A 233 -33.78 -13.96 6.04
N LEU A 234 -33.83 -14.93 5.12
CA LEU A 234 -32.70 -15.40 4.26
C LEU A 234 -31.87 -14.28 3.59
N LYS A 235 -32.41 -13.04 3.51
CA LYS A 235 -31.70 -11.84 3.03
C LYS A 235 -30.57 -11.36 3.94
N ALA A 236 -30.51 -11.76 5.21
CA ALA A 236 -29.49 -11.30 6.16
C ALA A 236 -28.16 -12.07 6.11
N ILE A 237 -28.13 -13.25 5.48
CA ILE A 237 -26.98 -14.17 5.54
C ILE A 237 -25.92 -13.84 4.46
N ALA A 238 -26.25 -13.06 3.42
CA ALA A 238 -25.32 -12.68 2.36
C ALA A 238 -24.29 -11.60 2.74
N GLY A 239 -24.35 -11.02 3.95
CA GLY A 239 -23.53 -9.87 4.35
C GLY A 239 -22.49 -10.09 5.46
N ALA A 240 -22.42 -11.28 6.06
CA ALA A 240 -21.66 -11.48 7.30
C ALA A 240 -20.35 -12.27 7.12
N THR A 241 -19.60 -12.06 6.04
CA THR A 241 -18.15 -12.33 6.09
C THR A 241 -17.47 -11.18 6.82
N ARG A 242 -17.52 -11.20 8.16
CA ARG A 242 -16.58 -10.40 8.96
C ARG A 242 -15.19 -10.96 8.70
N LYS A 243 -14.37 -10.21 7.94
CA LYS A 243 -12.92 -10.45 7.85
C LYS A 243 -12.37 -10.61 9.28
N PRO A 244 -11.47 -11.59 9.54
CA PRO A 244 -10.80 -11.66 10.83
C PRO A 244 -10.03 -10.36 11.03
N ALA A 245 -10.31 -9.69 12.14
CA ALA A 245 -9.62 -8.47 12.54
C ALA A 245 -8.12 -8.78 12.69
N SER A 246 -7.30 -8.12 11.89
CA SER A 246 -5.85 -8.11 12.07
C SER A 246 -5.54 -7.59 13.48
N VAL A 247 -4.96 -8.44 14.31
CA VAL A 247 -4.47 -8.09 15.65
C VAL A 247 -3.40 -7.01 15.50
N GLN A 248 -3.74 -5.77 15.86
CA GLN A 248 -2.76 -4.69 15.96
C GLN A 248 -1.97 -4.86 17.26
N LYS A 249 -0.67 -5.09 17.10
CA LYS A 249 0.33 -5.15 18.16
C LYS A 249 0.48 -3.75 18.77
N ALA A 250 0.07 -3.58 20.02
CA ALA A 250 0.33 -2.37 20.79
C ALA A 250 1.84 -2.25 21.06
N VAL A 251 2.49 -1.28 20.43
CA VAL A 251 3.84 -0.82 20.79
C VAL A 251 3.68 0.49 21.54
N ASN A 252 4.12 0.48 22.78
CA ASN A 252 4.21 1.62 23.67
C ASN A 252 5.36 2.53 23.22
N GLY A 253 5.15 3.85 23.10
CA GLY A 253 6.22 4.76 22.70
C GLY A 253 5.81 6.24 22.55
N SER A 254 5.90 6.97 23.66
CA SER A 254 6.36 8.37 23.81
C SER A 254 6.37 9.31 22.59
N ASN A 255 5.54 10.36 22.68
CA ASN A 255 5.79 11.79 22.40
C ASN A 255 6.80 12.19 21.30
N GLY A 256 6.32 12.93 20.28
CA GLY A 256 7.17 13.60 19.30
C GLY A 256 6.42 14.37 18.20
N ASN A 257 6.41 15.68 18.33
CA ASN A 257 5.88 16.73 17.45
C ASN A 257 6.43 16.72 16.00
N ALA A 258 5.58 16.81 14.95
CA ALA A 258 5.92 17.37 13.62
C ALA A 258 4.67 17.59 12.72
N GLY A 259 4.63 18.72 12.00
CA GLY A 259 3.48 19.29 11.28
C GLY A 259 3.12 18.72 9.89
N PRO A 260 2.21 19.39 9.14
CA PRO A 260 1.46 18.75 8.06
C PRO A 260 1.96 19.07 6.63
N GLY A 261 1.91 18.05 5.77
CA GLY A 261 1.82 18.17 4.31
C GLY A 261 2.18 16.88 3.58
N PRO A 262 1.86 16.72 2.28
CA PRO A 262 0.66 17.16 1.56
C PRO A 262 -0.06 15.99 0.84
N LYS A 263 -1.33 16.24 0.50
CA LYS A 263 -2.19 15.38 -0.33
C LYS A 263 -1.63 15.26 -1.76
N ARG A 264 -1.58 14.04 -2.31
CA ARG A 264 -1.52 13.79 -3.76
C ARG A 264 -2.76 13.02 -4.19
N ALA A 265 -3.53 13.66 -5.07
CA ALA A 265 -4.60 13.06 -5.84
C ALA A 265 -4.01 12.24 -6.98
N ALA A 266 -4.62 11.11 -7.31
CA ALA A 266 -4.43 10.41 -8.57
C ALA A 266 -5.80 10.24 -9.23
N SER A 267 -5.92 10.84 -10.41
CA SER A 267 -7.06 10.81 -11.32
C SER A 267 -6.65 10.06 -12.60
N ASN A 268 -7.66 9.43 -13.21
CA ASN A 268 -7.74 8.96 -14.60
C ASN A 268 -6.89 7.73 -14.99
N ALA A 269 -7.28 6.80 -15.88
CA ALA A 269 -8.46 6.45 -16.70
C ALA A 269 -7.91 5.96 -18.06
N VAL A 270 -8.46 4.84 -18.54
CA VAL A 270 -8.57 4.39 -19.95
C VAL A 270 -7.32 3.85 -20.67
N SER A 271 -7.39 2.58 -21.09
CA SER A 271 -7.37 2.20 -22.53
C SER A 271 -7.74 0.71 -22.73
N GLU A 272 -8.76 0.50 -23.56
CA GLU A 272 -9.19 -0.76 -24.16
C GLU A 272 -8.37 -1.09 -25.42
N SER A 273 -7.94 -2.37 -25.54
CA SER A 273 -7.98 -3.30 -26.70
C SER A 273 -7.39 -2.91 -28.08
N PRO A 274 -7.32 -3.85 -29.07
CA PRO A 274 -6.98 -5.29 -29.06
C PRO A 274 -6.00 -5.68 -30.19
N GLU A 275 -5.45 -6.91 -30.23
CA GLU A 275 -5.19 -7.60 -31.52
C GLU A 275 -4.96 -9.12 -31.40
N LYS A 276 -5.48 -9.84 -32.40
CA LYS A 276 -5.45 -11.29 -32.65
C LYS A 276 -4.16 -11.69 -33.41
N ASN A 277 -3.72 -12.95 -33.32
CA ASN A 277 -3.92 -14.02 -34.35
C ASN A 277 -2.81 -15.11 -34.39
N SER A 278 -3.16 -16.25 -35.00
CA SER A 278 -2.38 -17.47 -35.38
C SER A 278 -2.10 -18.49 -34.26
N GLU A 279 -2.61 -19.73 -34.21
CA GLU A 279 -2.93 -20.80 -35.20
C GLU A 279 -1.72 -21.68 -35.60
N GLU A 280 -1.99 -22.99 -35.75
CA GLU A 280 -1.13 -24.17 -36.03
C GLU A 280 -0.36 -24.78 -34.83
N GLY A 281 -0.34 -26.09 -34.57
CA GLY A 281 -0.76 -27.23 -35.36
C GLY A 281 0.31 -28.34 -35.29
N SER A 282 -0.08 -29.50 -34.74
CA SER A 282 0.41 -30.85 -35.09
C SER A 282 1.73 -31.44 -34.53
N LYS A 283 1.53 -32.68 -34.00
CA LYS A 283 2.33 -33.93 -34.14
C LYS A 283 3.33 -34.36 -33.04
N LYS A 284 2.82 -35.31 -32.23
CA LYS A 284 3.38 -36.66 -31.92
C LYS A 284 4.86 -36.90 -32.26
N LYS A 285 5.64 -37.32 -31.25
CA LYS A 285 6.48 -38.53 -31.36
C LYS A 285 6.75 -39.18 -29.99
N LYS A 286 6.38 -40.46 -29.89
CA LYS A 286 6.86 -41.43 -28.91
C LYS A 286 8.37 -41.65 -29.10
N ALA A 287 9.12 -41.81 -28.02
CA ALA A 287 10.18 -42.81 -27.94
C ALA A 287 10.48 -43.13 -26.47
N LYS A 288 10.39 -44.42 -26.15
CA LYS A 288 10.73 -45.07 -24.90
C LYS A 288 11.99 -45.89 -25.18
N LYS A 289 12.88 -45.99 -24.18
CA LYS A 289 13.91 -47.03 -23.98
C LYS A 289 15.25 -46.84 -24.71
N ALA A 290 16.27 -46.45 -23.93
CA ALA A 290 17.39 -47.31 -23.55
C ALA A 290 17.74 -46.97 -22.09
#